data_AF-A0A377JUT4-F1
#
_entry.id   AF-A0A377JUT4-F1
#
_cell.length_a   1.000
_cell.length_b   1.000
_cell.length_c   1.000
_cell.angle_alpha   90.00
_cell.angle_beta   90.00
_cell.angle_gamma   90.00
#
_symmetry.space_group_name_H-M   'P 1'
#
loop_
_entity.id
_entity.type
_entity.pdbx_description
1 polymer ?
#
loop_
_entity_poly.entity_id
_entity_poly.type
_entity_poly.pdbx_seq_one_letter_code
_entity_poly.pdbx_strand_id
1 'polypeptide(L)'
;MVRLIFILFCIVAGAWADAFDDKIKNLMGEQSYQTNANFINRIFANRNIYYTGGRLDIAKIVYALKSNGLLSSRFSQPSEVKLSFSARTSPVLLTKIGNNILSTMGYSYFVVSRAELSGGLSSVEFSFNTEHSPDMGIIIDELGKRGFVCLDINRINAQKWEYMLEVNEPRLPNTRFLAKSAALKWRDASGEYWVSVNTSGDLYIQAVDFPKWNPHIVLYDKNLGIIDMISNTGSNESLKVKIPQGVKFVMITDYDGAENLKGGIAVNLK
;
A
#
# COMPACT_ATOMS: atom_id res chain seq x y z
N MET A 1 50.41 10.55 30.98
CA MET A 1 49.12 11.24 30.75
C MET A 1 48.84 11.52 29.27
N VAL A 2 49.85 11.73 28.41
CA VAL A 2 49.64 11.98 26.95
C VAL A 2 49.13 10.75 26.18
N ARG A 3 49.49 9.53 26.58
CA ARG A 3 49.02 8.28 25.92
C ARG A 3 47.53 7.96 26.16
N LEU A 4 46.93 8.41 27.26
CA LEU A 4 45.51 8.19 27.57
C LEU A 4 44.59 9.14 26.79
N ILE A 5 45.05 10.36 26.49
CA ILE A 5 44.31 11.35 25.71
C ILE A 5 44.18 10.93 24.24
N PHE A 6 45.21 10.29 23.69
CA PHE A 6 45.17 9.76 22.32
C PHE A 6 44.20 8.58 22.15
N ILE A 7 44.05 7.73 23.16
CA ILE A 7 43.09 6.60 23.13
C ILE A 7 41.65 7.13 23.23
N LEU A 8 41.41 8.19 24.01
CA LEU A 8 40.09 8.80 24.12
C LEU A 8 39.66 9.53 22.83
N PHE A 9 40.61 10.14 22.10
CA PHE A 9 40.32 10.81 20.82
C PHE A 9 40.02 9.83 19.68
N CYS A 10 40.65 8.64 19.68
CA CYS A 10 40.35 7.60 18.70
C CYS A 10 38.98 6.92 18.90
N ILE A 11 38.42 6.94 20.12
CA ILE A 11 37.11 6.33 20.40
C ILE A 11 35.96 7.26 19.99
N VAL A 12 36.14 8.59 20.05
CA VAL A 12 35.11 9.55 19.61
C VAL A 12 35.04 9.64 18.07
N ALA A 13 36.13 9.37 17.36
CA ALA A 13 36.13 9.30 15.89
C ALA A 13 35.47 8.03 15.33
N GLY A 14 35.33 6.96 16.13
CA GLY A 14 34.75 5.68 15.71
C GLY A 14 33.23 5.55 15.90
N ALA A 15 32.57 6.54 16.49
CA ALA A 15 31.17 6.43 16.93
C ALA A 15 30.14 7.09 15.98
N TRP A 16 30.57 7.55 14.80
CA TRP A 16 29.67 8.04 13.76
C TRP A 16 29.44 6.92 12.75
N ALA A 17 28.75 5.86 13.18
CA ALA A 17 28.01 5.07 12.21
C ALA A 17 27.03 6.03 11.53
N ASP A 18 27.21 6.27 10.23
CA ASP A 18 26.30 7.12 9.48
C ASP A 18 24.93 6.43 9.45
N ALA A 19 23.85 7.16 9.73
CA ALA A 19 22.48 6.66 9.59
C ALA A 19 22.24 6.02 8.21
N PHE A 20 23.00 6.47 7.19
CA PHE A 20 23.06 5.85 5.88
C PHE A 20 23.59 4.40 5.89
N ASP A 21 24.75 4.18 6.51
CA ASP A 21 25.40 2.87 6.56
C ASP A 21 24.60 1.90 7.44
N ASP A 22 24.08 2.39 8.56
CA ASP A 22 23.13 1.64 9.40
C ASP A 22 21.89 1.23 8.61
N LYS A 23 21.40 2.11 7.72
CA LYS A 23 20.24 1.79 6.90
C LYS A 23 20.53 0.69 5.88
N ILE A 24 21.64 0.78 5.16
CA ILE A 24 22.05 -0.26 4.21
C ILE A 24 22.23 -1.59 4.95
N LYS A 25 22.93 -1.55 6.09
CA LYS A 25 23.17 -2.71 6.93
C LYS A 25 21.89 -3.35 7.44
N ASN A 26 20.88 -2.56 7.83
CA ASN A 26 19.56 -3.07 8.19
C ASN A 26 18.90 -3.80 7.02
N LEU A 27 18.82 -3.17 5.84
CA LEU A 27 18.16 -3.74 4.66
C LEU A 27 18.85 -5.03 4.17
N MET A 28 20.18 -5.07 4.16
CA MET A 28 20.96 -6.22 3.69
C MET A 28 21.12 -7.32 4.75
N GLY A 29 21.07 -6.94 6.04
CA GLY A 29 21.53 -7.75 7.17
C GLY A 29 23.05 -7.69 7.35
N GLU A 30 23.48 -7.82 8.61
CA GLU A 30 24.88 -7.69 9.03
C GLU A 30 25.86 -8.48 8.16
N GLN A 31 25.62 -9.79 8.00
CA GLN A 31 26.56 -10.66 7.31
C GLN A 31 26.75 -10.25 5.85
N SER A 32 25.66 -9.97 5.14
CA SER A 32 25.71 -9.53 3.75
C SER A 32 26.40 -8.16 3.61
N TYR A 33 26.15 -7.24 4.54
CA TYR A 33 26.81 -5.94 4.58
C TYR A 33 28.34 -6.10 4.74
N GLN A 34 28.78 -6.88 5.73
CA GLN A 34 30.20 -7.08 6.01
C GLN A 34 30.92 -7.77 4.85
N THR A 35 30.31 -8.80 4.25
CA THR A 35 30.88 -9.50 3.08
C THR A 35 31.04 -8.58 1.88
N ASN A 36 30.16 -7.59 1.70
CA ASN A 36 30.13 -6.72 0.53
C ASN A 36 30.62 -5.29 0.79
N ALA A 37 31.22 -5.00 1.96
CA ALA A 37 31.52 -3.64 2.41
C ALA A 37 32.26 -2.78 1.37
N ASN A 38 33.30 -3.32 0.73
CA ASN A 38 34.06 -2.60 -0.29
C ASN A 38 33.22 -2.25 -1.53
N PHE A 39 32.34 -3.16 -1.93
CA PHE A 39 31.45 -2.95 -3.07
C PHE A 39 30.37 -1.93 -2.72
N ILE A 40 29.79 -2.01 -1.52
CA ILE A 40 28.84 -1.03 -0.96
C ILE A 40 29.45 0.37 -0.99
N ASN A 41 30.66 0.54 -0.47
CA ASN A 41 31.37 1.83 -0.47
C ASN A 41 31.55 2.39 -1.88
N ARG A 42 31.73 1.53 -2.89
CA ARG A 42 31.86 1.95 -4.29
C ARG A 42 30.51 2.37 -4.89
N ILE A 43 29.44 1.60 -4.71
CA ILE A 43 28.12 1.91 -5.29
C ILE A 43 27.43 3.09 -4.61
N PHE A 44 27.76 3.35 -3.34
CA PHE A 44 27.23 4.46 -2.54
C PHE A 44 28.25 5.59 -2.33
N ALA A 45 29.29 5.68 -3.16
CA ALA A 45 30.33 6.71 -3.04
C ALA A 45 29.75 8.14 -3.08
N ASN A 46 28.73 8.37 -3.91
CA ASN A 46 28.00 9.64 -3.95
C ASN A 46 26.73 9.57 -3.11
N ARG A 47 26.87 9.70 -1.78
CA ARG A 47 25.73 9.57 -0.82
C ARG A 47 24.60 10.57 -1.10
N ASN A 48 24.92 11.78 -1.57
CA ASN A 48 23.95 12.86 -1.75
C ASN A 48 22.76 12.52 -2.68
N ILE A 49 22.96 11.64 -3.67
CA ILE A 49 21.87 11.26 -4.60
C ILE A 49 20.76 10.47 -3.92
N TYR A 50 21.07 9.84 -2.78
CA TYR A 50 20.18 9.03 -1.97
C TYR A 50 19.47 9.84 -0.87
N TYR A 51 19.54 11.16 -0.92
CA TYR A 51 18.76 12.04 -0.08
C TYR A 51 17.75 12.83 -0.92
N THR A 52 16.56 13.04 -0.37
CA THR A 52 15.52 13.90 -0.93
C THR A 52 14.96 14.75 0.23
N GLY A 53 15.06 16.08 0.13
CA GLY A 53 14.62 16.99 1.20
C GLY A 53 15.37 16.82 2.52
N GLY A 54 16.65 16.43 2.47
CA GLY A 54 17.49 16.21 3.67
C GLY A 54 17.22 14.89 4.41
N ARG A 55 16.37 14.01 3.86
CA ARG A 55 16.08 12.67 4.40
C ARG A 55 16.52 11.60 3.43
N LEU A 56 16.80 10.40 3.93
CA LEU A 56 17.11 9.24 3.10
C LEU A 56 15.94 8.93 2.16
N ASP A 57 16.25 8.74 0.89
CA ASP A 57 15.33 8.29 -0.13
C ASP A 57 15.41 6.76 -0.21
N ILE A 58 14.55 6.10 0.56
CA ILE A 58 14.57 4.65 0.74
C ILE A 58 14.33 3.92 -0.58
N ALA A 59 13.51 4.47 -1.47
CA ALA A 59 13.31 3.90 -2.79
C ALA A 59 14.61 3.86 -3.59
N LYS A 60 15.35 4.98 -3.68
CA LYS A 60 16.65 5.02 -4.37
C LYS A 60 17.65 4.03 -3.77
N ILE A 61 17.72 3.92 -2.45
CA ILE A 61 18.62 2.97 -1.77
C ILE A 61 18.24 1.52 -2.13
N VAL A 62 16.96 1.16 -2.01
CA VAL A 62 16.46 -0.18 -2.34
C VAL A 62 16.74 -0.53 -3.80
N TYR A 63 16.49 0.36 -4.75
CA TYR A 63 16.78 0.09 -6.16
C TYR A 63 18.29 -0.03 -6.43
N ALA A 64 19.14 0.77 -5.77
CA ALA A 64 20.58 0.62 -5.89
C ALA A 64 21.06 -0.73 -5.36
N LEU A 65 20.58 -1.17 -4.20
CA LEU A 65 20.90 -2.50 -3.67
C LEU A 65 20.36 -3.61 -4.58
N LYS A 66 19.13 -3.50 -5.05
CA LYS A 66 18.48 -4.48 -5.94
C LYS A 66 19.21 -4.62 -7.28
N SER A 67 19.47 -3.50 -7.97
CA SER A 67 20.14 -3.48 -9.28
C SER A 67 21.57 -4.02 -9.23
N ASN A 68 22.20 -3.98 -8.06
CA ASN A 68 23.53 -4.54 -7.82
C ASN A 68 23.50 -5.94 -7.18
N GLY A 69 22.33 -6.60 -7.11
CA GLY A 69 22.19 -7.98 -6.60
C GLY A 69 22.43 -8.15 -5.10
N LEU A 70 22.38 -7.05 -4.33
CA LEU A 70 22.64 -7.02 -2.89
C LEU A 70 21.41 -7.32 -2.03
N LEU A 71 20.24 -7.36 -2.66
CA LEU A 71 18.99 -7.81 -2.05
C LEU A 71 18.62 -9.17 -2.64
N SER A 72 18.96 -10.25 -1.94
CA SER A 72 18.27 -11.52 -2.14
C SER A 72 18.26 -12.33 -0.85
N SER A 73 17.14 -12.98 -0.56
CA SER A 73 17.04 -13.94 0.54
C SER A 73 16.05 -15.01 0.11
N ARG A 74 16.58 -16.04 -0.55
CA ARG A 74 15.90 -17.32 -0.66
C ARG A 74 16.01 -18.02 0.69
N PHE A 75 14.90 -18.54 1.17
CA PHE A 75 14.89 -19.37 2.37
C PHE A 75 15.31 -20.79 2.01
N SER A 76 15.90 -21.51 2.96
CA SER A 76 16.24 -22.93 2.76
C SER A 76 15.00 -23.81 2.59
N GLN A 77 13.85 -23.36 3.10
CA GLN A 77 12.55 -24.03 3.03
C GLN A 77 11.43 -22.98 3.08
N PRO A 78 10.21 -23.31 2.61
CA PRO A 78 9.04 -22.47 2.80
C PRO A 78 8.93 -22.06 4.28
N SER A 79 8.86 -20.77 4.52
CA SER A 79 8.85 -20.19 5.87
C SER A 79 7.75 -19.15 5.99
N GLU A 80 7.19 -19.00 7.19
CA GLU A 80 6.27 -17.91 7.48
C GLU A 80 7.04 -16.58 7.39
N VAL A 81 6.51 -15.65 6.60
CA VAL A 81 6.95 -14.26 6.46
C VAL A 81 5.86 -13.35 6.99
N LYS A 82 6.31 -12.28 7.68
CA LYS A 82 5.48 -11.23 8.25
C LYS A 82 5.81 -9.89 7.60
N LEU A 83 4.81 -9.25 7.00
CA LEU A 83 4.92 -7.92 6.43
C LEU A 83 3.99 -6.96 7.16
N SER A 84 4.55 -5.94 7.81
CA SER A 84 3.77 -4.90 8.48
C SER A 84 3.78 -3.62 7.66
N PHE A 85 2.61 -3.06 7.40
CA PHE A 85 2.47 -1.72 6.84
C PHE A 85 1.94 -0.77 7.92
N SER A 86 2.55 0.40 8.05
CA SER A 86 2.13 1.42 9.01
C SER A 86 1.96 2.78 8.32
N ALA A 87 0.84 3.45 8.56
CA ALA A 87 0.52 4.74 7.93
C ALA A 87 -0.48 5.55 8.75
N ARG A 88 -0.44 6.89 8.62
CA ARG A 88 -1.48 7.78 9.18
C ARG A 88 -2.74 7.75 8.31
N THR A 89 -3.52 6.70 8.49
CA THR A 89 -4.75 6.42 7.73
C THR A 89 -5.67 5.48 8.53
N SER A 90 -6.78 5.00 7.96
CA SER A 90 -7.62 4.00 8.61
C SER A 90 -7.03 2.58 8.49
N PRO A 91 -7.28 1.68 9.45
CA PRO A 91 -6.87 0.29 9.34
C PRO A 91 -7.56 -0.42 8.17
N VAL A 92 -8.79 -0.02 7.83
CA VAL A 92 -9.57 -0.60 6.72
C VAL A 92 -8.91 -0.30 5.37
N LEU A 93 -8.53 0.96 5.14
CA LEU A 93 -7.82 1.32 3.91
C LEU A 93 -6.46 0.63 3.84
N LEU A 94 -5.69 0.65 4.93
CA LEU A 94 -4.37 0.01 4.95
C LEU A 94 -4.45 -1.51 4.70
N THR A 95 -5.45 -2.17 5.29
CA THR A 95 -5.71 -3.59 5.05
C THR A 95 -6.11 -3.86 3.60
N LYS A 96 -7.02 -3.07 3.03
CA LYS A 96 -7.45 -3.23 1.63
C LYS A 96 -6.30 -3.06 0.64
N ILE A 97 -5.41 -2.11 0.89
CA ILE A 97 -4.20 -1.88 0.11
C ILE A 97 -3.20 -3.04 0.27
N GLY A 98 -2.91 -3.46 1.50
CA GLY A 98 -2.01 -4.58 1.77
C GLY A 98 -2.47 -5.88 1.12
N ASN A 99 -3.74 -6.24 1.29
CA ASN A 99 -4.36 -7.40 0.62
C ASN A 99 -4.12 -7.35 -0.89
N ASN A 100 -4.42 -6.21 -1.50
CA ASN A 100 -4.33 -6.07 -2.95
C ASN A 100 -2.89 -6.09 -3.47
N ILE A 101 -1.92 -5.54 -2.73
CA ILE A 101 -0.49 -5.64 -3.06
C ILE A 101 -0.07 -7.11 -3.05
N LEU A 102 -0.35 -7.84 -1.97
CA LEU A 102 0.02 -9.26 -1.85
C LEU A 102 -0.61 -10.12 -2.95
N SER A 103 -1.89 -9.92 -3.25
CA SER A 103 -2.56 -10.63 -4.34
C SER A 103 -1.96 -10.28 -5.71
N THR A 104 -1.58 -9.02 -5.95
CA THR A 104 -0.93 -8.61 -7.21
C THR A 104 0.46 -9.22 -7.37
N MET A 105 1.16 -9.44 -6.25
CA MET A 105 2.44 -10.15 -6.21
C MET A 105 2.30 -11.67 -6.36
N GLY A 106 1.08 -12.20 -6.47
CA GLY A 106 0.80 -13.63 -6.68
C GLY A 106 0.61 -14.44 -5.39
N TYR A 107 0.62 -13.81 -4.22
CA TYR A 107 0.31 -14.51 -2.97
C TYR A 107 -1.20 -14.75 -2.87
N SER A 108 -1.59 -16.03 -2.88
CA SER A 108 -3.00 -16.44 -2.80
C SER A 108 -3.46 -16.76 -1.38
N TYR A 109 -2.53 -17.08 -0.47
CA TYR A 109 -2.82 -17.49 0.90
C TYR A 109 -2.01 -16.64 1.88
N PHE A 110 -2.67 -15.63 2.43
CA PHE A 110 -2.13 -14.77 3.49
C PHE A 110 -3.26 -14.42 4.46
N VAL A 111 -2.90 -14.10 5.69
CA VAL A 111 -3.84 -13.67 6.74
C VAL A 111 -3.39 -12.36 7.35
N VAL A 112 -4.35 -11.55 7.79
CA VAL A 112 -4.06 -10.40 8.66
C VAL A 112 -3.83 -10.96 10.07
N SER A 113 -2.57 -10.99 10.52
CA SER A 113 -2.20 -11.50 11.84
C SER A 113 -2.42 -10.46 12.94
N ARG A 114 -2.38 -9.16 12.58
CA ARG A 114 -2.54 -8.05 13.51
C ARG A 114 -3.06 -6.80 12.80
N ALA A 115 -3.95 -6.06 13.42
CA ALA A 115 -4.36 -4.73 12.99
C ALA A 115 -4.57 -3.83 14.21
N GLU A 116 -3.90 -2.70 14.25
CA GLU A 116 -3.92 -1.77 15.39
C GLU A 116 -4.07 -0.33 14.90
N LEU A 117 -4.78 0.50 15.65
CA LEU A 117 -4.88 1.95 15.46
C LEU A 117 -4.51 2.63 16.78
N SER A 118 -3.41 3.37 16.78
CA SER A 118 -2.95 4.11 17.96
C SER A 118 -2.44 5.48 17.57
N GLY A 119 -2.94 6.54 18.22
CA GLY A 119 -2.50 7.92 17.95
C GLY A 119 -2.66 8.36 16.47
N GLY A 120 -3.67 7.83 15.78
CA GLY A 120 -3.91 8.08 14.35
C GLY A 120 -2.92 7.38 13.41
N LEU A 121 -2.06 6.49 13.92
CA LEU A 121 -1.20 5.61 13.14
C LEU A 121 -1.85 4.23 13.10
N SER A 122 -2.21 3.77 11.90
CA SER A 122 -2.65 2.40 11.66
C SER A 122 -1.44 1.53 11.39
N SER A 123 -1.44 0.31 11.91
CA SER A 123 -0.47 -0.75 11.60
C SER A 123 -1.20 -2.04 11.31
N VAL A 124 -0.89 -2.68 10.18
CA VAL A 124 -1.48 -3.95 9.74
C VAL A 124 -0.37 -4.91 9.37
N GLU A 125 -0.33 -6.08 10.03
CA GLU A 125 0.62 -7.16 9.76
C GLU A 125 -0.06 -8.28 8.99
N PHE A 126 0.62 -8.74 7.93
CA PHE A 126 0.23 -9.85 7.10
C PHE A 126 1.20 -11.02 7.30
N SER A 127 0.66 -12.22 7.51
CA SER A 127 1.40 -13.48 7.63
C SER A 127 1.13 -14.38 6.43
N PHE A 128 2.18 -14.95 5.83
CA PHE A 128 2.06 -15.93 4.74
C PHE A 128 3.31 -16.78 4.57
N ASN A 129 3.17 -17.98 3.99
CA ASN A 129 4.30 -18.87 3.72
C ASN A 129 4.86 -18.64 2.32
N THR A 130 6.19 -18.54 2.21
CA THR A 130 6.90 -18.34 0.94
C THR A 130 8.32 -18.92 1.02
N GLU A 131 8.90 -19.29 -0.13
CA GLU A 131 10.30 -19.72 -0.24
C GLU A 131 11.30 -18.57 -0.40
N HIS A 132 10.79 -17.36 -0.63
CA HIS A 132 11.58 -16.17 -0.87
C HIS A 132 11.06 -14.98 -0.06
N SER A 133 11.99 -14.16 0.43
CA SER A 133 11.62 -12.85 0.97
C SER A 133 10.92 -12.02 -0.10
N PRO A 134 9.81 -11.34 0.22
CA PRO A 134 9.13 -10.43 -0.70
C PRO A 134 10.09 -9.36 -1.22
N ASP A 135 10.01 -9.07 -2.52
CA ASP A 135 10.85 -8.07 -3.17
C ASP A 135 10.41 -6.66 -2.74
N MET A 136 11.26 -6.00 -1.96
CA MET A 136 11.02 -4.64 -1.45
C MET A 136 10.77 -3.63 -2.57
N GLY A 137 11.47 -3.75 -3.71
CA GLY A 137 11.29 -2.84 -4.85
C GLY A 137 9.90 -2.99 -5.47
N ILE A 138 9.43 -4.23 -5.63
CA ILE A 138 8.06 -4.49 -6.13
C ILE A 138 7.03 -3.94 -5.14
N ILE A 139 7.23 -4.11 -3.84
CA ILE A 139 6.32 -3.55 -2.82
C ILE A 139 6.27 -2.02 -2.90
N ILE A 140 7.41 -1.34 -3.04
CA ILE A 140 7.47 0.12 -3.23
C ILE A 140 6.71 0.54 -4.50
N ASP A 141 6.93 -0.15 -5.62
CA ASP A 141 6.23 0.14 -6.88
C ASP A 141 4.71 0.00 -6.73
N GLU A 142 4.26 -1.10 -6.10
CA GLU A 142 2.84 -1.36 -5.87
C GLU A 142 2.20 -0.37 -4.88
N LEU A 143 2.93 0.07 -3.85
CA LEU A 143 2.50 1.15 -2.96
C LEU A 143 2.30 2.46 -3.75
N GLY A 144 3.27 2.82 -4.60
CA GLY A 144 3.23 4.02 -5.43
C GLY A 144 2.01 4.06 -6.38
N LYS A 145 1.69 2.94 -7.03
CA LYS A 145 0.49 2.81 -7.89
C LYS A 145 -0.81 3.11 -7.14
N ARG A 146 -0.82 2.87 -5.82
CA ARG A 146 -1.97 3.06 -4.92
C ARG A 146 -1.93 4.40 -4.17
N GLY A 147 -0.95 5.26 -4.50
CA GLY A 147 -0.81 6.60 -3.93
C GLY A 147 -0.19 6.64 -2.53
N PHE A 148 0.56 5.60 -2.17
CA PHE A 148 1.36 5.54 -0.96
C PHE A 148 2.83 5.78 -1.30
N VAL A 149 3.52 6.48 -0.41
CA VAL A 149 4.97 6.66 -0.47
C VAL A 149 5.61 5.86 0.65
N CYS A 150 6.60 5.04 0.33
CA CYS A 150 7.38 4.32 1.32
C CYS A 150 8.41 5.27 1.95
N LEU A 151 8.17 5.69 3.19
CA LEU A 151 9.08 6.55 3.95
C LEU A 151 10.23 5.76 4.54
N ASP A 152 9.96 4.56 5.04
CA ASP A 152 10.97 3.70 5.64
C ASP A 152 10.68 2.20 5.52
N ILE A 153 11.74 1.38 5.52
CA ILE A 153 11.65 -0.08 5.56
C ILE A 153 12.59 -0.62 6.62
N ASN A 154 12.07 -1.21 7.68
CA ASN A 154 12.87 -1.83 8.73
C ASN A 154 12.86 -3.35 8.58
N ARG A 155 14.04 -3.94 8.42
CA ARG A 155 14.23 -5.38 8.49
C ARG A 155 14.40 -5.80 9.95
N ILE A 156 13.39 -6.44 10.52
CA ILE A 156 13.49 -7.00 11.89
C ILE A 156 14.34 -8.27 11.87
N ASN A 157 14.09 -9.13 10.88
CA ASN A 157 14.91 -10.31 10.59
C ASN A 157 14.65 -10.75 9.13
N ALA A 158 15.14 -11.92 8.73
CA ALA A 158 14.97 -12.40 7.35
C ALA A 158 13.51 -12.66 6.95
N GLN A 159 12.64 -12.93 7.92
CA GLN A 159 11.23 -13.26 7.72
C GLN A 159 10.27 -12.13 8.12
N LYS A 160 10.74 -11.05 8.76
CA LYS A 160 9.88 -9.96 9.23
C LYS A 160 10.37 -8.60 8.77
N TRP A 161 9.48 -7.86 8.10
CA TRP A 161 9.72 -6.54 7.55
C TRP A 161 8.61 -5.57 7.94
N GLU A 162 8.98 -4.33 8.20
CA GLU A 162 8.06 -3.26 8.58
C GLU A 162 8.24 -2.07 7.64
N TYR A 163 7.14 -1.59 7.07
CA TYR A 163 7.11 -0.49 6.11
C TYR A 163 6.38 0.70 6.74
N MET A 164 7.07 1.83 6.85
CA MET A 164 6.47 3.10 7.25
C MET A 164 6.07 3.87 6.01
N LEU A 165 4.81 4.27 5.93
CA LEU A 165 4.21 4.84 4.73
C LEU A 165 3.60 6.21 4.99
N GLU A 166 3.58 7.02 3.94
CA GLU A 166 2.78 8.22 3.83
C GLU A 166 1.68 8.01 2.79
N VAL A 167 0.49 8.57 3.05
CA VAL A 167 -0.63 8.53 2.11
C VAL A 167 -0.73 9.88 1.42
N ASN A 168 -0.44 9.92 0.12
CA ASN A 168 -0.57 11.13 -0.69
C ASN A 168 -2.00 11.28 -1.22
N GLU A 169 -2.38 10.38 -2.12
CA GLU A 169 -3.73 10.32 -2.69
C GLU A 169 -4.14 8.86 -2.84
N PRO A 170 -4.97 8.31 -1.94
CA PRO A 170 -5.28 6.90 -1.97
C PRO A 170 -6.01 6.52 -3.25
N ARG A 171 -5.54 5.45 -3.91
CA ARG A 171 -6.14 4.88 -5.11
C ARG A 171 -6.45 3.42 -4.84
N LEU A 172 -7.74 3.09 -4.86
CA LEU A 172 -8.20 1.74 -4.66
C LEU A 172 -8.05 0.90 -5.94
N PRO A 173 -7.76 -0.40 -5.81
CA PRO A 173 -7.80 -1.31 -6.94
C PRO A 173 -9.21 -1.38 -7.54
N ASN A 174 -9.28 -1.77 -8.81
CA ASN A 174 -10.53 -2.00 -9.55
C ASN A 174 -11.53 -0.84 -9.50
N THR A 175 -11.03 0.37 -9.26
CA THR A 175 -11.85 1.59 -9.15
C THR A 175 -11.74 2.40 -10.43
N ARG A 176 -12.87 2.85 -10.98
CA ARG A 176 -12.90 3.73 -12.16
C ARG A 176 -13.17 5.17 -11.74
N PHE A 177 -12.39 6.10 -12.25
CA PHE A 177 -12.60 7.52 -11.99
C PHE A 177 -13.77 8.06 -12.83
N LEU A 178 -14.75 8.68 -12.16
CA LEU A 178 -15.90 9.32 -12.78
C LEU A 178 -15.84 10.83 -12.57
N ALA A 179 -15.49 11.54 -13.64
CA ALA A 179 -15.51 13.00 -13.65
C ALA A 179 -16.94 13.55 -13.70
N LYS A 180 -17.11 14.81 -13.30
CA LYS A 180 -18.40 15.52 -13.43
C LYS A 180 -18.84 15.58 -14.88
N SER A 181 -20.13 15.35 -15.11
CA SER A 181 -20.79 15.25 -16.42
C SER A 181 -20.29 14.11 -17.32
N ALA A 182 -19.43 13.21 -16.81
CA ALA A 182 -19.01 12.02 -17.53
C ALA A 182 -20.01 10.87 -17.30
N ALA A 183 -20.05 9.96 -18.26
CA ALA A 183 -20.76 8.70 -18.16
C ALA A 183 -19.77 7.54 -18.36
N LEU A 184 -19.96 6.47 -17.60
CA LEU A 184 -19.19 5.24 -17.73
C LEU A 184 -20.15 4.06 -17.85
N LYS A 185 -19.82 3.10 -18.70
CA LYS A 185 -20.52 1.82 -18.81
C LYS A 185 -19.50 0.70 -18.89
N TRP A 186 -19.60 -0.29 -18.01
CA TRP A 186 -18.71 -1.45 -18.03
C TRP A 186 -19.32 -2.65 -17.31
N ARG A 187 -18.69 -3.80 -17.51
CA ARG A 187 -19.02 -5.08 -16.88
C ARG A 187 -17.89 -5.51 -15.96
N ASP A 188 -18.25 -6.09 -14.83
CA ASP A 188 -17.33 -6.72 -13.88
C ASP A 188 -17.93 -8.05 -13.40
N ALA A 189 -17.16 -9.13 -13.50
CA ALA A 189 -17.62 -10.47 -13.14
C ALA A 189 -17.84 -10.66 -11.63
N SER A 190 -17.27 -9.78 -10.79
CA SER A 190 -17.56 -9.77 -9.36
C SER A 190 -18.97 -9.28 -9.03
N GLY A 191 -19.54 -8.41 -9.89
CA GLY A 191 -20.78 -7.73 -9.61
C GLY A 191 -20.66 -6.57 -8.61
N GLU A 192 -19.47 -6.32 -8.07
CA GLU A 192 -19.16 -5.21 -7.19
C GLU A 192 -18.39 -4.14 -7.97
N TYR A 193 -18.92 -2.92 -8.00
CA TYR A 193 -18.39 -1.84 -8.80
C TYR A 193 -17.87 -0.73 -7.90
N TRP A 194 -16.61 -0.34 -8.09
CA TRP A 194 -16.00 0.78 -7.39
C TRP A 194 -15.81 1.97 -8.31
N VAL A 195 -16.29 3.13 -7.87
CA VAL A 195 -16.13 4.41 -8.57
C VAL A 195 -15.39 5.38 -7.67
N SER A 196 -14.39 6.09 -8.20
CA SER A 196 -13.79 7.23 -7.51
C SER A 196 -14.35 8.53 -8.09
N VAL A 197 -14.66 9.45 -7.19
CA VAL A 197 -15.23 10.76 -7.52
C VAL A 197 -14.41 11.85 -6.84
N ASN A 198 -14.43 13.06 -7.40
CA ASN A 198 -13.75 14.22 -6.83
C ASN A 198 -14.67 15.45 -6.66
N THR A 199 -15.96 15.30 -6.96
CA THR A 199 -16.95 16.37 -6.86
C THR A 199 -18.27 15.86 -6.31
N SER A 200 -18.99 16.68 -5.56
CA SER A 200 -20.39 16.42 -5.21
C SER A 200 -21.30 16.53 -6.43
N GLY A 201 -22.42 15.83 -6.41
CA GLY A 201 -23.40 15.87 -7.50
C GLY A 201 -24.46 14.80 -7.35
N ASP A 202 -25.23 14.62 -8.41
CA ASP A 202 -26.22 13.55 -8.52
C ASP A 202 -25.65 12.40 -9.34
N LEU A 203 -25.45 11.24 -8.72
CA LEU A 203 -25.03 10.01 -9.37
C LEU A 203 -26.25 9.21 -9.81
N TYR A 204 -26.38 9.02 -11.11
CA TYR A 204 -27.39 8.16 -11.73
C TYR A 204 -26.75 6.80 -12.02
N ILE A 205 -27.41 5.72 -11.60
CA ILE A 205 -26.95 4.34 -11.72
C ILE A 205 -28.04 3.53 -12.42
N GLN A 206 -27.65 2.74 -13.41
CA GLN A 206 -28.54 1.84 -14.15
C GLN A 206 -27.85 0.48 -14.33
N ALA A 207 -28.55 -0.60 -14.02
CA ALA A 207 -28.08 -1.95 -14.31
C ALA A 207 -28.20 -2.24 -15.82
N VAL A 208 -27.22 -2.95 -16.37
CA VAL A 208 -27.18 -3.36 -17.78
C VAL A 208 -27.64 -4.81 -17.87
N ASP A 209 -28.51 -5.10 -18.84
CA ASP A 209 -29.09 -6.42 -19.13
C ASP A 209 -30.00 -7.01 -18.03
N PHE A 210 -30.07 -6.37 -16.85
CA PHE A 210 -30.96 -6.73 -15.75
C PHE A 210 -31.76 -5.50 -15.34
N PRO A 211 -33.02 -5.35 -15.81
CA PRO A 211 -33.83 -4.17 -15.49
C PRO A 211 -34.24 -4.10 -14.02
N LYS A 212 -33.97 -5.14 -13.23
CA LYS A 212 -34.44 -5.26 -11.85
C LYS A 212 -33.29 -5.76 -10.99
N TRP A 213 -32.83 -4.88 -10.11
CA TRP A 213 -31.82 -5.15 -9.10
C TRP A 213 -32.21 -4.42 -7.81
N ASN A 214 -31.66 -4.88 -6.69
CA ASN A 214 -31.90 -4.35 -5.35
C ASN A 214 -30.68 -3.53 -4.90
N PRO A 215 -30.71 -2.20 -5.04
CA PRO A 215 -29.51 -1.39 -4.88
C PRO A 215 -28.93 -1.41 -3.47
N HIS A 216 -27.64 -1.70 -3.37
CA HIS A 216 -26.81 -1.49 -2.19
C HIS A 216 -25.63 -0.59 -2.56
N ILE A 217 -25.73 0.68 -2.17
CA ILE A 217 -24.73 1.71 -2.46
C ILE A 217 -24.08 2.15 -1.17
N VAL A 218 -22.75 2.19 -1.12
CA VAL A 218 -22.01 2.69 0.03
C VAL A 218 -21.10 3.84 -0.40
N LEU A 219 -21.25 4.97 0.28
CA LEU A 219 -20.45 6.17 0.05
C LEU A 219 -19.33 6.22 1.07
N TYR A 220 -18.09 6.36 0.62
CA TYR A 220 -16.91 6.36 1.47
C TYR A 220 -16.12 7.67 1.35
N ASP A 221 -15.54 8.09 2.47
CA ASP A 221 -14.50 9.12 2.49
C ASP A 221 -13.17 8.59 1.91
N LYS A 222 -12.14 9.44 1.88
CA LYS A 222 -10.80 9.07 1.38
C LYS A 222 -10.09 7.97 2.19
N ASN A 223 -10.50 7.74 3.43
CA ASN A 223 -9.96 6.74 4.34
C ASN A 223 -10.85 5.49 4.42
N LEU A 224 -11.81 5.30 3.50
CA LEU A 224 -12.80 4.22 3.57
C LEU A 224 -13.69 4.25 4.82
N GLY A 225 -13.83 5.40 5.48
CA GLY A 225 -14.91 5.63 6.44
C GLY A 225 -16.24 5.72 5.69
N ILE A 226 -17.26 5.02 6.17
CA ILE A 226 -18.61 5.10 5.58
C ILE A 226 -19.20 6.46 5.91
N ILE A 227 -19.56 7.22 4.87
CA ILE A 227 -20.30 8.48 4.97
C ILE A 227 -21.80 8.21 4.96
N ASP A 228 -22.26 7.35 4.06
CA ASP A 228 -23.69 7.02 3.92
C ASP A 228 -23.86 5.64 3.26
N MET A 229 -25.03 5.04 3.45
CA MET A 229 -25.41 3.75 2.88
C MET A 229 -26.86 3.81 2.41
N ILE A 230 -27.07 3.51 1.12
CA ILE A 230 -28.38 3.43 0.50
C ILE A 230 -28.66 1.98 0.19
N SER A 231 -29.61 1.39 0.92
CA SER A 231 -30.16 0.07 0.63
C SER A 231 -31.64 0.24 0.32
N ASN A 232 -32.06 -0.07 -0.91
CA ASN A 232 -33.48 -0.04 -1.28
C ASN A 232 -34.00 -1.46 -1.48
N THR A 233 -35.10 -1.79 -0.80
CA THR A 233 -35.78 -3.09 -0.89
C THR A 233 -36.81 -3.17 -2.02
N GLY A 234 -36.98 -2.08 -2.79
CA GLY A 234 -37.77 -2.06 -4.02
C GLY A 234 -36.89 -2.25 -5.26
N SER A 235 -37.23 -3.21 -6.10
CA SER A 235 -36.54 -3.48 -7.36
C SER A 235 -36.64 -2.27 -8.31
N ASN A 236 -35.50 -1.66 -8.67
CA ASN A 236 -35.46 -0.44 -9.49
C ASN A 236 -34.67 -0.66 -10.80
N GLU A 237 -35.15 -0.10 -11.91
CA GLU A 237 -34.39 -0.02 -13.18
C GLU A 237 -33.23 0.99 -13.10
N SER A 238 -33.43 2.08 -12.34
CA SER A 238 -32.42 3.11 -12.15
C SER A 238 -32.50 3.70 -10.74
N LEU A 239 -31.37 4.18 -10.24
CA LEU A 239 -31.25 4.83 -8.94
C LEU A 239 -30.54 6.17 -9.09
N LYS A 240 -31.08 7.18 -8.42
CA LYS A 240 -30.41 8.47 -8.22
C LYS A 240 -29.88 8.53 -6.78
N VAL A 241 -28.58 8.75 -6.62
CA VAL A 241 -27.91 8.92 -5.33
C VAL A 241 -27.28 10.31 -5.29
N LYS A 242 -27.51 11.04 -4.20
CA LYS A 242 -26.83 12.32 -3.97
C LYS A 242 -25.44 12.04 -3.39
N ILE A 243 -24.39 12.54 -4.05
CA ILE A 243 -23.01 12.46 -3.59
C ILE A 243 -22.68 13.75 -2.83
N PRO A 244 -22.59 13.73 -1.48
CA PRO A 244 -22.18 14.89 -0.71
C PRO A 244 -20.69 15.21 -0.89
N GLN A 245 -20.29 16.39 -0.43
CA GLN A 245 -18.88 16.75 -0.31
C GLN A 245 -18.14 15.80 0.63
N GLY A 246 -16.88 15.48 0.33
CA GLY A 246 -16.05 14.58 1.13
C GLY A 246 -16.08 13.10 0.72
N VAL A 247 -17.03 12.69 -0.12
CA VAL A 247 -17.02 11.35 -0.73
C VAL A 247 -15.86 11.25 -1.72
N LYS A 248 -15.07 10.18 -1.60
CA LYS A 248 -13.98 9.84 -2.53
C LYS A 248 -14.27 8.56 -3.30
N PHE A 249 -14.93 7.59 -2.67
CA PHE A 249 -15.25 6.30 -3.28
C PHE A 249 -16.73 5.96 -3.13
N VAL A 250 -17.28 5.32 -4.15
CA VAL A 250 -18.64 4.80 -4.16
C VAL A 250 -18.56 3.32 -4.53
N MET A 251 -19.07 2.47 -3.66
CA MET A 251 -19.29 1.05 -3.96
C MET A 251 -20.74 0.87 -4.39
N ILE A 252 -20.93 0.15 -5.49
CA ILE A 252 -22.23 -0.13 -6.10
C ILE A 252 -22.31 -1.66 -6.23
N THR A 253 -23.26 -2.27 -5.53
CA THR A 253 -23.51 -3.71 -5.61
C THR A 253 -24.99 -4.00 -5.33
N ASP A 254 -25.43 -5.22 -5.60
CA ASP A 254 -26.79 -5.67 -5.31
C ASP A 254 -26.89 -6.26 -3.90
N TYR A 255 -27.98 -5.95 -3.20
CA TYR A 255 -28.23 -6.40 -1.83
C TYR A 255 -28.49 -7.92 -1.73
N ASP A 256 -29.16 -8.50 -2.71
CA ASP A 256 -29.51 -9.93 -2.70
C ASP A 256 -28.34 -10.80 -3.17
N GLY A 257 -27.55 -10.29 -4.12
CA GLY A 257 -26.36 -10.98 -4.60
C GLY A 257 -25.66 -10.22 -5.73
N ALA A 258 -24.34 -10.01 -5.58
CA ALA A 258 -23.54 -9.26 -6.55
C ALA A 258 -23.65 -9.83 -7.98
N GLU A 259 -23.92 -11.13 -8.12
CA GLU A 259 -24.16 -11.79 -9.39
C GLU A 259 -25.24 -11.14 -10.26
N ASN A 260 -26.23 -10.48 -9.64
CA ASN A 260 -27.30 -9.76 -10.32
C ASN A 260 -26.77 -8.58 -11.17
N LEU A 261 -25.57 -8.08 -10.87
CA LEU A 261 -24.92 -7.01 -11.63
C LEU A 261 -23.75 -7.48 -12.49
N LYS A 262 -23.53 -8.78 -12.67
CA LYS A 262 -22.48 -9.29 -13.59
C LYS A 262 -22.66 -8.80 -15.04
N GLY A 263 -23.90 -8.49 -15.42
CA GLY A 263 -24.26 -7.94 -16.74
C GLY A 263 -23.74 -6.53 -17.01
N GLY A 264 -23.31 -5.81 -15.97
CA GLY A 264 -22.75 -4.46 -16.08
C GLY A 264 -23.59 -3.39 -15.40
N ILE A 265 -22.98 -2.22 -15.26
CA ILE A 265 -23.67 -0.98 -14.88
C ILE A 265 -23.33 0.15 -15.85
N ALA A 266 -24.23 1.12 -15.92
CA ALA A 266 -24.00 2.43 -16.49
C ALA A 266 -24.19 3.47 -15.38
N VAL A 267 -23.22 4.40 -15.26
CA VAL A 267 -23.25 5.48 -14.27
C VAL A 267 -22.99 6.83 -14.92
N ASN A 268 -23.61 7.88 -14.38
CA ASN A 268 -23.43 9.25 -14.80
C ASN A 268 -23.48 10.19 -13.60
N LEU A 269 -22.47 11.06 -13.44
CA LEU A 269 -22.42 12.05 -12.37
C LEU A 269 -22.76 13.44 -12.92
N LYS A 270 -23.85 14.05 -12.44
CA LYS A 270 -24.27 15.41 -12.84
C LYS A 270 -23.96 16.45 -11.77
#